data_AF-A0A321L655-F1
#
_entry.id   AF-A0A321L655-F1
#
_cell.length_a   1.000
_cell.length_b   1.000
_cell.length_c   1.000
_cell.angle_alpha   90.00
_cell.angle_beta   90.00
_cell.angle_gamma   90.00
#
_symmetry.space_group_name_H-M   'P 1'
#
loop_
_entity.id
_entity.type
_entity.pdbx_description
1 polymer ?
#
loop_
_entity_poly.entity_id
_entity_poly.type
_entity_poly.pdbx_seq_one_letter_code
_entity_poly.pdbx_strand_id
1 'polypeptide(L)'
;MPPKSRAAASHPYEIEYRGKIIRCRSLDEMKAALQELEGSTIVRAETPWTAEEFEKFTGRIHIPQRRLLARLLESGPTEWVTDATLRDVLGLPDNNSLSGSLSGISKVARMFDIDPRRVYTQNTIYTHGQAQRTYQITAEFQKAANRHKWPSKED
;
A
#
# COMPACT_ATOMS: atom_id res chain seq x y z
N MET A 1 17.23 -13.29 -57.78
CA MET A 1 17.03 -13.58 -56.33
C MET A 1 16.72 -12.27 -55.63
N PRO A 2 15.48 -12.02 -55.19
CA PRO A 2 15.16 -10.85 -54.36
C PRO A 2 15.51 -11.12 -52.89
N PRO A 3 15.90 -10.09 -52.10
CA PRO A 3 16.14 -10.24 -50.68
C PRO A 3 14.83 -10.49 -49.94
N LYS A 4 14.83 -11.49 -49.05
CA LYS A 4 13.72 -11.83 -48.17
C LYS A 4 13.31 -10.58 -47.38
N SER A 5 12.05 -10.19 -47.50
CA SER A 5 11.45 -9.14 -46.67
C SER A 5 11.62 -9.49 -45.20
N ARG A 6 12.20 -8.57 -44.43
CA ARG A 6 12.10 -8.57 -42.97
C ARG A 6 10.61 -8.49 -42.66
N ALA A 7 10.02 -9.57 -42.16
CA ALA A 7 8.67 -9.54 -41.63
C ALA A 7 8.61 -8.45 -40.55
N ALA A 8 7.84 -7.39 -40.80
CA ALA A 8 7.48 -6.44 -39.78
C ALA A 8 6.76 -7.23 -38.68
N ALA A 9 7.35 -7.31 -37.50
CA ALA A 9 6.70 -7.93 -36.35
C ALA A 9 5.44 -7.12 -36.06
N SER A 10 4.28 -7.58 -36.53
CA SER A 10 3.00 -7.01 -36.16
C SER A 10 2.82 -7.29 -34.67
N HIS A 11 2.61 -6.22 -33.91
CA HIS A 11 2.20 -6.32 -32.51
C HIS A 11 0.72 -5.94 -32.51
N PRO A 12 -0.20 -6.88 -32.80
CA PRO A 12 -1.63 -6.57 -32.98
C PRO A 12 -2.33 -6.22 -31.66
N TYR A 13 -1.64 -6.35 -30.53
CA TYR A 13 -2.18 -6.07 -29.20
C TYR A 13 -1.40 -4.92 -28.56
N GLU A 14 -2.11 -3.96 -27.99
CA GLU A 14 -1.53 -2.83 -27.27
C GLU A 14 -2.20 -2.66 -25.91
N ILE A 15 -1.42 -2.27 -24.89
CA ILE A 15 -1.88 -1.95 -23.54
C ILE A 15 -1.42 -0.52 -23.24
N GLU A 16 -2.34 0.36 -22.88
CA GLU A 16 -2.00 1.68 -22.34
C GLU A 16 -1.95 1.63 -20.81
N TYR A 17 -0.79 1.95 -20.23
CA TYR A 17 -0.59 1.99 -18.79
C TYR A 17 0.21 3.21 -18.38
N ARG A 18 -0.37 4.07 -17.52
CA ARG A 18 0.24 5.33 -17.02
C ARG A 18 0.84 6.20 -18.15
N GLY A 19 0.14 6.32 -19.27
CA GLY A 19 0.55 7.13 -20.43
C GLY A 19 1.67 6.52 -21.27
N LYS A 20 2.02 5.23 -21.05
CA LYS A 20 2.94 4.47 -21.89
C LYS A 20 2.19 3.36 -22.62
N ILE A 21 2.55 3.13 -23.88
CA ILE A 21 1.97 2.07 -24.71
C ILE A 21 2.91 0.87 -24.73
N ILE A 22 2.43 -0.26 -24.26
CA ILE A 22 3.10 -1.56 -24.35
C ILE A 22 2.51 -2.32 -25.52
N ARG A 23 3.36 -2.79 -26.42
CA ARG A 23 2.96 -3.52 -27.63
C ARG A 23 3.30 -4.99 -27.48
N CYS A 24 2.30 -5.85 -27.65
CA CYS A 24 2.39 -7.30 -27.48
C CYS A 24 2.14 -8.01 -28.81
N ARG A 25 2.84 -9.14 -29.04
CA ARG A 25 2.76 -9.92 -30.28
C ARG A 25 1.66 -10.97 -30.24
N SER A 26 1.21 -11.35 -29.06
CA SER A 26 0.17 -12.37 -28.84
C SER A 26 -0.73 -12.01 -27.66
N LEU A 27 -1.89 -12.67 -27.60
CA LEU A 27 -2.80 -12.58 -26.44
C LEU A 27 -2.16 -13.10 -25.15
N ASP A 28 -1.29 -14.11 -25.24
CA ASP A 28 -0.60 -14.64 -24.06
C ASP A 28 0.46 -13.68 -23.54
N GLU A 29 1.20 -12.99 -24.42
CA GLU A 29 2.09 -11.89 -24.01
C GLU A 29 1.30 -10.73 -23.40
N MET A 30 0.14 -10.40 -23.97
CA MET A 30 -0.74 -9.36 -23.41
C MET A 30 -1.25 -9.76 -22.02
N LYS A 31 -1.67 -11.02 -21.82
CA LYS A 31 -2.10 -11.53 -20.51
C LYS A 31 -0.96 -11.57 -19.50
N ALA A 32 0.24 -11.99 -19.90
CA ALA A 32 1.42 -11.98 -19.04
C ALA A 32 1.81 -10.55 -18.66
N ALA A 33 1.79 -9.61 -19.62
CA ALA A 33 2.05 -8.20 -19.35
C ALA A 33 0.97 -7.58 -18.46
N LEU A 34 -0.31 -7.89 -18.69
CA LEU A 34 -1.39 -7.47 -17.80
C LEU A 34 -1.23 -8.09 -16.41
N GLN A 35 -0.90 -9.37 -16.30
CA GLN A 35 -0.65 -10.02 -15.02
C GLN A 35 0.62 -9.50 -14.33
N GLU A 36 1.61 -9.00 -15.07
CA GLU A 36 2.79 -8.34 -14.51
C GLU A 36 2.49 -6.90 -14.11
N LEU A 37 1.62 -6.19 -14.84
CA LEU A 37 1.16 -4.83 -14.52
C LEU A 37 0.13 -4.80 -13.37
N GLU A 38 -0.78 -5.77 -13.35
CA GLU A 38 -1.71 -6.06 -12.26
C GLU A 38 -0.98 -6.75 -11.10
N GLY A 39 0.01 -7.59 -11.39
CA GLY A 39 0.96 -8.15 -10.43
C GLY A 39 1.88 -7.10 -9.82
N SER A 40 2.17 -6.01 -10.54
CA SER A 40 2.77 -4.78 -9.98
C SER A 40 1.81 -4.05 -9.02
N THR A 41 0.54 -4.47 -8.95
CA THR A 41 -0.42 -4.08 -7.90
C THR A 41 -0.45 -5.08 -6.74
N ILE A 42 0.10 -6.29 -6.92
CA ILE A 42 0.38 -7.27 -5.83
C ILE A 42 1.71 -6.95 -5.12
N VAL A 43 2.57 -6.11 -5.71
CA VAL A 43 3.90 -5.82 -5.18
C VAL A 43 3.86 -4.80 -4.04
N ARG A 44 3.97 -5.28 -2.78
CA ARG A 44 4.90 -4.80 -1.71
C ARG A 44 4.48 -5.16 -0.27
N ALA A 45 3.20 -5.39 0.00
CA ALA A 45 2.73 -5.64 1.38
C ALA A 45 3.35 -6.89 2.04
N GLU A 46 3.76 -7.87 1.23
CA GLU A 46 4.41 -9.11 1.67
C GLU A 46 5.95 -9.03 1.69
N THR A 47 6.55 -7.93 1.24
CA THR A 47 8.00 -7.76 1.29
C THR A 47 8.44 -7.52 2.73
N PRO A 48 9.30 -8.39 3.30
CA PRO A 48 9.75 -8.23 4.68
C PRO A 48 10.43 -6.89 4.89
N TRP A 49 10.17 -6.28 6.05
CA TRP A 49 10.89 -5.08 6.47
C TRP A 49 12.31 -5.45 6.91
N THR A 50 13.28 -4.70 6.40
CA THR A 50 14.62 -4.66 6.99
C THR A 50 14.60 -3.84 8.28
N ALA A 51 15.56 -4.09 9.17
CA ALA A 51 15.70 -3.33 10.42
C ALA A 51 15.87 -1.83 10.15
N GLU A 52 16.73 -1.50 9.18
CA GLU A 52 17.03 -0.11 8.82
C GLU A 52 15.81 0.64 8.27
N GLU A 53 15.03 0.03 7.37
CA GLU A 53 13.79 0.62 6.86
C GLU A 53 12.79 0.89 8.00
N PHE A 54 12.62 -0.09 8.89
CA PHE A 54 11.67 -0.01 9.98
C PHE A 54 12.04 1.08 10.98
N GLU A 55 13.30 1.14 11.39
CA GLU A 55 13.82 2.13 12.32
C GLU A 55 13.77 3.55 11.72
N LYS A 56 14.13 3.73 10.44
CA LYS A 56 14.02 5.02 9.76
C LYS A 56 12.58 5.50 9.69
N PHE A 57 11.66 4.62 9.32
CA PHE A 57 10.25 4.94 9.20
C PHE A 57 9.63 5.29 10.57
N THR A 58 9.78 4.41 11.56
CA THR A 58 9.21 4.60 12.91
C THR A 58 9.85 5.79 13.64
N GLY A 59 11.15 6.00 13.47
CA GLY A 59 11.89 7.14 14.01
C GLY A 59 11.42 8.50 13.46
N ARG A 60 10.79 8.53 12.27
CA ARG A 60 10.38 9.77 11.61
C ARG A 60 8.91 10.13 11.80
N ILE A 61 8.03 9.15 12.06
CA ILE A 61 6.61 9.42 12.34
C ILE A 61 6.42 10.06 13.72
N HIS A 62 5.46 10.98 13.82
CA HIS A 62 5.15 11.73 15.03
C HIS A 62 4.09 11.04 15.91
N ILE A 63 3.96 11.47 17.17
CA ILE A 63 3.06 10.87 18.17
C ILE A 63 1.65 10.53 17.65
N PRO A 64 0.91 11.41 16.94
CA PRO A 64 -0.43 11.06 16.45
C PRO A 64 -0.43 9.86 15.48
N GLN A 65 0.62 9.75 14.66
CA GLN A 65 0.79 8.69 13.68
C GLN A 65 1.21 7.38 14.36
N ARG A 66 2.08 7.48 15.37
CA ARG A 66 2.50 6.35 16.22
C ARG A 66 1.30 5.75 16.95
N ARG A 67 0.48 6.58 17.61
CA ARG A 67 -0.77 6.14 18.27
C ARG A 67 -1.75 5.46 17.32
N LEU A 68 -1.92 6.01 16.11
CA LEU A 68 -2.77 5.40 15.09
C LEU A 68 -2.27 3.99 14.72
N LEU A 69 -0.98 3.86 14.40
CA LEU A 69 -0.39 2.58 14.03
C LEU A 69 -0.35 1.60 15.20
N ALA A 70 -0.09 2.05 16.43
CA ALA A 70 -0.21 1.27 17.64
C ALA A 70 -1.60 0.64 17.74
N ARG A 71 -2.64 1.44 17.49
CA ARG A 71 -4.02 0.95 17.58
C ARG A 71 -4.39 -0.04 16.49
N LEU A 72 -3.87 0.14 15.27
CA LEU A 72 -4.01 -0.85 14.21
C LEU A 72 -3.21 -2.14 14.51
N LEU A 73 -2.05 -2.05 15.16
CA LEU A 73 -1.26 -3.20 15.58
C LEU A 73 -1.96 -4.05 16.63
N GLU A 74 -2.68 -3.41 17.56
CA GLU A 74 -3.48 -4.10 18.59
C GLU A 74 -4.65 -4.89 17.99
N SER A 75 -5.31 -4.37 16.95
CA SER A 75 -6.33 -5.11 16.18
C SER A 75 -5.70 -6.20 15.28
N GLY A 76 -4.47 -5.98 14.84
CA GLY A 76 -3.73 -6.94 14.02
C GLY A 76 -4.18 -6.99 12.55
N PRO A 77 -3.57 -7.89 11.75
CA PRO A 77 -3.67 -7.90 10.30
C PRO A 77 -4.88 -8.67 9.78
N THR A 78 -5.75 -9.16 10.67
CA THR A 78 -6.97 -9.90 10.32
C THR A 78 -8.24 -9.09 10.56
N GLU A 79 -8.17 -8.03 11.36
CA GLU A 79 -9.32 -7.19 11.71
C GLU A 79 -9.32 -5.89 10.89
N TRP A 80 -10.50 -5.49 10.43
CA TRP A 80 -10.71 -4.22 9.75
C TRP A 80 -11.32 -3.21 10.72
N VAL A 81 -10.61 -2.11 10.97
CA VAL A 81 -11.03 -1.05 11.89
C VAL A 81 -11.66 0.09 11.11
N THR A 82 -12.83 0.58 11.55
CA THR A 82 -13.54 1.66 10.86
C THR A 82 -12.94 3.04 11.17
N ASP A 83 -13.17 4.02 10.29
CA ASP A 83 -12.81 5.43 10.55
C ASP A 83 -13.46 5.97 11.83
N ALA A 84 -14.73 5.63 12.09
CA ALA A 84 -15.44 5.99 13.31
C ALA A 84 -14.76 5.42 14.57
N THR A 85 -14.42 4.13 14.56
CA THR A 85 -13.71 3.48 15.67
C THR A 85 -12.32 4.08 15.88
N LEU A 86 -11.55 4.31 14.82
CA LEU A 86 -10.22 4.93 14.95
C LEU A 86 -10.31 6.34 15.53
N ARG A 87 -11.29 7.15 15.11
CA ARG A 87 -11.46 8.50 15.65
C ARG A 87 -11.82 8.48 17.12
N ASP A 88 -12.78 7.66 17.51
CA ASP A 88 -13.24 7.55 18.90
C ASP A 88 -12.08 7.18 19.83
N VAL A 89 -11.35 6.12 19.48
CA VAL A 89 -10.28 5.59 20.31
C VAL A 89 -9.05 6.51 20.35
N LEU A 90 -8.78 7.27 19.29
CA LEU A 90 -7.69 8.24 19.23
C LEU A 90 -8.08 9.63 19.76
N GLY A 91 -9.35 9.83 20.16
CA GLY A 91 -9.87 11.13 20.59
C GLY A 91 -9.83 12.19 19.49
N LEU A 92 -9.99 11.80 18.23
CA LEU A 92 -9.93 12.71 17.08
C LEU A 92 -11.31 13.33 16.81
N PRO A 93 -11.41 14.66 16.64
CA PRO A 93 -12.70 15.33 16.54
C PRO A 93 -13.42 15.02 15.21
N ASP A 94 -12.67 14.77 14.14
CA ASP A 94 -13.21 14.64 12.80
C ASP A 94 -12.36 13.76 11.86
N ASN A 95 -12.92 13.48 10.68
CA ASN A 95 -12.24 12.71 9.63
C ASN A 95 -11.06 13.47 9.01
N ASN A 96 -10.98 14.80 9.15
CA ASN A 96 -9.85 15.58 8.67
C ASN A 96 -8.61 15.32 9.53
N SER A 97 -8.78 15.24 10.85
CA SER A 97 -7.73 14.92 11.81
C SER A 97 -7.18 13.51 11.59
N LEU A 98 -8.07 12.54 11.35
CA LEU A 98 -7.66 11.18 10.97
C LEU A 98 -6.91 11.17 9.63
N SER A 99 -7.46 11.86 8.62
CA SER A 99 -6.83 11.96 7.29
C SER A 99 -5.45 12.62 7.34
N GLY A 100 -5.25 13.59 8.23
CA GLY A 100 -3.95 14.21 8.49
C GLY A 100 -2.91 13.21 9.00
N SER A 101 -3.29 12.35 9.94
CA SER A 101 -2.42 11.29 10.47
C SER A 101 -2.07 10.24 9.41
N LEU A 102 -3.07 9.75 8.67
CA LEU A 102 -2.88 8.81 7.55
C LEU A 102 -2.00 9.37 6.43
N SER A 103 -2.20 10.67 6.12
CA SER A 103 -1.38 11.39 5.14
C SER A 103 0.05 11.55 5.63
N GLY A 104 0.26 11.83 6.92
CA GLY A 104 1.58 11.91 7.54
C GLY A 104 2.35 10.60 7.43
N ILE A 105 1.71 9.47 7.76
CA ILE A 105 2.27 8.12 7.59
C ILE A 105 2.68 7.89 6.13
N SER A 106 1.77 8.19 5.19
CA SER A 106 2.02 7.98 3.77
C SER A 106 3.18 8.84 3.24
N LYS A 107 3.30 10.08 3.72
CA LYS A 107 4.40 10.98 3.36
C LYS A 107 5.73 10.46 3.87
N VAL A 108 5.79 10.02 5.13
CA VAL A 108 7.02 9.48 5.72
C VAL A 108 7.44 8.18 5.03
N ALA A 109 6.51 7.26 4.74
CA ALA A 109 6.82 6.05 3.98
C ALA A 109 7.46 6.38 2.63
N ARG A 110 6.83 7.28 1.85
CA ARG A 110 7.36 7.70 0.54
C ARG A 110 8.70 8.42 0.62
N MET A 111 9.01 9.10 1.72
CA MET A 111 10.30 9.76 1.94
C MET A 111 11.47 8.77 1.92
N PHE A 112 11.21 7.51 2.28
CA PHE A 112 12.20 6.43 2.30
C PHE A 112 11.94 5.38 1.21
N ASP A 113 11.22 5.75 0.14
CA ASP A 113 10.86 4.86 -0.98
C ASP A 113 10.02 3.62 -0.59
N ILE A 114 9.42 3.64 0.59
CA ILE A 114 8.50 2.63 1.10
C ILE A 114 7.10 2.91 0.54
N ASP A 115 6.47 1.90 -0.04
CA ASP A 115 5.05 2.01 -0.41
C ASP A 115 4.19 2.09 0.88
N PRO A 116 3.33 3.11 1.07
CA PRO A 116 2.43 3.19 2.23
C PRO A 116 1.60 1.93 2.48
N ARG A 117 1.29 1.16 1.43
CA ARG A 117 0.58 -0.13 1.53
C ARG A 117 1.40 -1.22 2.22
N ARG A 118 2.70 -1.02 2.47
CA ARG A 118 3.53 -1.87 3.34
C ARG A 118 3.30 -1.63 4.83
N VAL A 119 2.63 -0.55 5.19
CA VAL A 119 2.34 -0.19 6.58
C VAL A 119 0.93 -0.63 6.91
N TYR A 120 -0.06 -0.08 6.20
CA TYR A 120 -1.47 -0.38 6.37
C TYR A 120 -2.22 -0.39 5.04
N THR A 121 -3.36 -1.06 5.01
CA THR A 121 -4.29 -1.06 3.88
C THR A 121 -5.55 -0.27 4.25
N GLN A 122 -6.11 0.43 3.28
CA GLN A 122 -7.38 1.14 3.41
C GLN A 122 -8.36 0.61 2.37
N ASN A 123 -9.57 0.29 2.80
CA ASN A 123 -10.68 -0.06 1.94
C ASN A 123 -11.84 0.94 2.13
N THR A 124 -12.66 1.08 1.09
CA THR A 124 -13.93 1.81 1.17
C THR A 124 -15.05 0.81 0.96
N ILE A 125 -15.93 0.68 1.94
CA ILE A 125 -17.12 -0.17 1.91
C ILE A 125 -18.32 0.76 1.79
N TYR A 126 -19.28 0.41 0.93
CA TYR A 126 -20.52 1.17 0.78
C TYR A 126 -21.64 0.44 1.52
N THR A 127 -22.18 1.07 2.56
CA THR A 127 -23.27 0.52 3.37
C THR A 127 -24.44 1.50 3.31
N HIS A 128 -25.61 1.05 2.83
CA HIS A 128 -26.80 1.89 2.65
C HIS A 128 -26.54 3.21 1.88
N GLY A 129 -25.69 3.16 0.85
CA GLY A 129 -25.33 4.32 0.03
C GLY A 129 -24.33 5.29 0.68
N GLN A 130 -23.88 5.01 1.91
CA GLN A 130 -22.85 5.78 2.61
C GLN A 130 -21.49 5.10 2.45
N ALA A 131 -20.47 5.88 2.13
CA ALA A 131 -19.10 5.39 2.05
C ALA A 131 -18.48 5.35 3.45
N GLN A 132 -18.05 4.17 3.88
CA GLN A 132 -17.34 3.93 5.13
C GLN A 132 -15.92 3.45 4.83
N ARG A 133 -14.92 4.07 5.45
CA ARG A 133 -13.53 3.65 5.29
C ARG A 133 -13.13 2.68 6.39
N THR A 134 -12.41 1.63 6.01
CA THR A 134 -11.83 0.66 6.93
C THR A 134 -10.34 0.54 6.71
N TYR A 135 -9.62 0.21 7.78
CA TYR A 135 -8.17 0.19 7.83
C TYR A 135 -7.67 -1.07 8.52
N GLN A 136 -6.52 -1.57 8.09
CA GLN A 136 -5.91 -2.76 8.65
C GLN A 136 -4.39 -2.64 8.55
N ILE A 137 -3.67 -3.07 9.60
CA ILE A 137 -2.21 -3.14 9.53
C ILE A 137 -1.78 -4.31 8.64
N THR A 138 -0.67 -4.17 7.91
CA THR A 138 -0.16 -5.31 7.15
C THR A 138 0.56 -6.33 8.04
N ALA A 139 0.53 -7.60 7.61
CA ALA A 139 1.20 -8.68 8.33
C ALA A 139 2.71 -8.47 8.46
N GLU A 140 3.39 -8.01 7.40
CA GLU A 140 4.84 -7.77 7.45
C GLU A 140 5.21 -6.60 8.35
N PHE A 141 4.42 -5.53 8.37
CA PHE A 141 4.62 -4.45 9.32
C PHE A 141 4.43 -4.92 10.77
N GLN A 142 3.42 -5.76 11.03
CA GLN A 142 3.22 -6.33 12.36
C GLN A 142 4.39 -7.24 12.77
N LYS A 143 4.89 -8.10 11.88
CA LYS A 143 6.08 -8.93 12.15
C LYS A 143 7.31 -8.08 12.47
N ALA A 144 7.50 -6.98 11.76
CA ALA A 144 8.58 -6.04 12.01
C ALA A 144 8.41 -5.36 13.38
N ALA A 145 7.22 -4.84 13.67
CA ALA A 145 6.87 -4.22 14.93
C ALA A 145 7.14 -5.16 16.12
N ASN A 146 6.71 -6.41 16.04
CA ASN A 146 6.98 -7.43 17.07
C ASN A 146 8.48 -7.71 17.26
N ARG A 147 9.24 -7.82 16.16
CA ARG A 147 10.69 -8.07 16.18
C ARG A 147 11.45 -6.95 16.88
N HIS A 148 11.03 -5.71 16.64
CA HIS A 148 11.63 -4.51 17.20
C HIS A 148 10.99 -4.05 18.52
N LYS A 149 10.00 -4.79 19.04
CA LYS A 149 9.22 -4.44 20.24
C LYS A 149 8.63 -3.02 20.16
N TRP A 150 8.10 -2.68 19.00
CA TRP A 150 7.46 -1.40 18.69
C TRP A 150 5.94 -1.58 18.61
N PRO A 151 5.12 -0.66 19.13
CA PRO A 151 5.48 0.58 19.83
C PRO A 151 6.03 0.31 21.25
N SER A 152 6.93 1.18 21.72
CA SER A 152 7.45 1.16 23.09
C SER A 152 6.60 2.03 24.02
N LYS A 153 6.89 2.04 25.34
CA LYS A 153 6.21 2.94 26.30
C LYS A 153 6.42 4.43 26.02
N GLU A 154 7.37 4.77 25.16
CA GLU A 154 7.72 6.16 24.81
C GLU A 154 6.94 6.66 23.57
N ASP A 155 6.15 5.79 22.92
CA ASP A 155 5.33 6.06 21.72
C ASP A 155 3.87 6.44 22.05
#